data_AF-A0A3P8YSJ6-F1
#
_entry.id   AF-A0A3P8YSJ6-F1
#
_cell.length_a   1.000
_cell.length_b   1.000
_cell.length_c   1.000
_cell.angle_alpha   90.00
_cell.angle_beta   90.00
_cell.angle_gamma   90.00
#
_symmetry.space_group_name_H-M   'P 1'
#
loop_
_entity.id
_entity.type
_entity.pdbx_description
1 polymer ?
#
loop_
_entity_poly.entity_id
_entity_poly.type
_entity_poly.pdbx_seq_one_letter_code
_entity_poly.pdbx_strand_id
1 'polypeptide(L)'
;MKKLCGGSFPAESQSEMTELHQAAAAGDFDLVKEILKKNKCNPNHKDIDWNYKTPLHWAATKGQTETVRILVEHGARACLRTDSGWTAAHFAAEAGRLGVLRLLHSLHCPVDKEDRCGDRPVRIAQVYGHIDCVRFLEKAELECRAYRQMAVLKGFPLDDTDEEWEEQKREEELKRTANQHRGLKKLINKKHIGENATETVNIMYSKQM
;
A
#
# COMPACT_ATOMS: atom_id res chain seq x y z
N MET A 1 8.17 -31.64 -0.05
CA MET A 1 8.54 -30.83 1.12
C MET A 1 7.50 -29.71 1.28
N LYS A 2 6.41 -30.01 1.97
CA LYS A 2 5.43 -29.07 2.53
C LYS A 2 5.03 -29.71 3.85
N LYS A 3 5.37 -29.11 4.99
CA LYS A 3 4.89 -29.53 6.33
C LYS A 3 4.49 -28.24 7.05
N LEU A 4 3.19 -27.93 7.09
CA LEU A 4 2.14 -28.39 8.02
C LEU A 4 2.02 -27.43 9.20
N CYS A 5 1.22 -26.39 9.03
CA CYS A 5 0.45 -25.76 10.10
C CYS A 5 -0.97 -26.37 10.06
N GLY A 6 -1.07 -27.62 10.53
CA GLY A 6 -2.33 -28.35 10.67
C GLY A 6 -2.70 -28.46 12.14
N GLY A 7 -3.38 -27.44 12.67
CA GLY A 7 -4.09 -27.50 13.94
C GLY A 7 -5.54 -27.10 13.68
N SER A 8 -6.45 -28.06 13.80
CA SER A 8 -7.89 -27.87 13.61
C SER A 8 -8.47 -27.01 14.73
N PHE A 9 -8.92 -25.81 14.39
CA PHE A 9 -9.85 -25.03 15.21
C PHE A 9 -11.16 -24.84 14.42
N PRO A 10 -12.33 -24.92 15.08
CA PRO A 10 -13.61 -24.77 14.42
C PRO A 10 -13.77 -23.33 13.89
N ALA A 11 -14.63 -23.17 12.90
CA ALA A 11 -14.86 -21.93 12.16
C ALA A 11 -15.37 -20.79 13.07
N GLU A 12 -14.45 -20.07 13.67
CA GLU A 12 -14.59 -18.73 14.23
C GLU A 12 -13.58 -17.87 13.48
N SER A 13 -13.98 -16.66 13.05
CA SER A 13 -13.19 -15.76 12.21
C SER A 13 -11.71 -15.71 12.64
N GLN A 14 -10.84 -16.41 11.91
CA GLN A 14 -9.41 -16.43 12.18
C GLN A 14 -8.86 -15.04 11.86
N SER A 15 -8.69 -14.20 12.87
CA SER A 15 -8.05 -12.91 12.64
C SER A 15 -6.62 -13.17 12.18
N GLU A 16 -6.24 -12.65 11.01
CA GLU A 16 -4.85 -12.72 10.49
C GLU A 16 -3.89 -11.87 11.34
N MET A 17 -4.41 -11.11 12.31
CA MET A 17 -3.66 -10.42 13.34
C MET A 17 -2.78 -11.39 14.15
N THR A 18 -1.45 -11.32 13.96
CA THR A 18 -0.48 -12.11 14.74
C THR A 18 -0.08 -11.43 16.05
N GLU A 19 0.48 -12.21 16.99
CA GLU A 19 1.07 -11.71 18.24
C GLU A 19 2.10 -10.59 17.99
N LEU A 20 2.85 -10.67 16.88
CA LEU A 20 3.82 -9.66 16.48
C LEU A 20 3.18 -8.31 16.16
N HIS A 21 1.98 -8.28 15.58
CA HIS A 21 1.25 -7.03 15.33
C HIS A 21 0.85 -6.35 16.63
N GLN A 22 0.33 -7.14 17.58
CA GLN A 22 -0.09 -6.64 18.89
C GLN A 22 1.10 -6.11 19.70
N ALA A 23 2.20 -6.88 19.74
CA ALA A 23 3.43 -6.46 20.40
C ALA A 23 4.00 -5.18 19.76
N ALA A 24 3.95 -5.08 18.43
CA ALA A 24 4.42 -3.90 17.72
C ALA A 24 3.56 -2.65 17.98
N ALA A 25 2.23 -2.81 18.08
CA ALA A 25 1.32 -1.74 18.45
C ALA A 25 1.49 -1.31 19.92
N ALA A 26 1.74 -2.26 20.82
CA ALA A 26 1.99 -1.99 22.23
C ALA A 26 3.35 -1.31 22.48
N GLY A 27 4.32 -1.52 21.59
CA GLY A 27 5.70 -1.06 21.78
C GLY A 27 6.52 -1.98 22.69
N ASP A 28 6.07 -3.22 22.90
CA ASP A 28 6.80 -4.22 23.67
C ASP A 28 7.98 -4.76 22.85
N PHE A 29 9.09 -4.03 22.92
CA PHE A 29 10.30 -4.33 22.15
C PHE A 29 10.93 -5.67 22.56
N ASP A 30 10.79 -6.09 23.82
CA ASP A 30 11.32 -7.36 24.32
C ASP A 30 10.54 -8.53 23.72
N LEU A 31 9.21 -8.47 23.75
CA LEU A 31 8.36 -9.48 23.13
C LEU A 31 8.58 -9.54 21.61
N VAL A 32 8.66 -8.38 20.94
CA VAL A 32 8.97 -8.32 19.49
C VAL A 32 10.29 -9.02 19.19
N LYS A 33 11.34 -8.75 19.97
CA LYS A 33 12.66 -9.36 19.79
C LYS A 33 12.61 -10.87 20.04
N GLU A 34 11.87 -11.33 21.05
CA GLU A 34 11.69 -12.76 21.29
C GLU A 34 10.97 -13.47 20.15
N ILE A 35 9.87 -12.90 19.64
CA ILE A 35 9.08 -13.49 18.56
C ILE A 35 9.94 -13.62 17.29
N LEU A 36 10.68 -12.57 16.94
CA LEU A 36 11.55 -12.55 15.77
C LEU A 36 12.71 -13.54 15.91
N LYS A 37 13.35 -13.63 17.08
CA LYS A 37 14.40 -14.63 17.35
C LYS A 37 13.92 -16.07 17.24
N LYS A 38 12.71 -16.34 17.70
CA LYS A 38 12.10 -17.68 17.63
C LYS A 38 11.65 -18.03 16.21
N ASN A 39 11.75 -17.09 15.25
CA ASN A 39 11.34 -17.23 13.85
C ASN A 39 9.89 -17.75 13.70
N LYS A 40 9.03 -17.43 14.66
CA LYS A 40 7.65 -17.93 14.72
C LYS A 40 6.72 -17.18 13.78
N CYS A 41 7.06 -15.95 13.41
CA CYS A 41 6.22 -15.07 12.60
C CYS A 41 7.06 -14.35 11.54
N ASN A 42 6.49 -14.18 10.35
CA ASN A 42 7.07 -13.33 9.33
C ASN A 42 6.88 -11.84 9.73
N PRO A 43 7.94 -11.03 9.86
CA PRO A 43 7.83 -9.60 10.17
C PRO A 43 7.05 -8.79 9.12
N ASN A 44 6.90 -9.35 7.92
CA ASN A 44 6.19 -8.76 6.79
C ASN A 44 4.75 -9.29 6.62
N HIS A 45 4.25 -10.10 7.55
CA HIS A 45 2.88 -10.60 7.48
C HIS A 45 1.89 -9.41 7.47
N LYS A 46 0.94 -9.45 6.53
CA LYS A 46 -0.08 -8.42 6.32
C LYS A 46 -1.39 -8.92 6.96
N ASP A 47 -1.91 -8.17 7.92
CA ASP A 47 -3.21 -8.42 8.52
C ASP A 47 -4.32 -8.00 7.55
N ILE A 48 -4.94 -9.00 6.91
CA ILE A 48 -5.98 -8.81 5.87
C ILE A 48 -7.20 -8.09 6.45
N ASP A 49 -7.59 -8.42 7.69
CA ASP A 49 -8.75 -7.82 8.33
C ASP A 49 -8.54 -6.33 8.57
N TRP A 50 -7.28 -5.93 8.76
CA TRP A 50 -6.91 -4.56 9.10
C TRP A 50 -6.15 -3.82 8.01
N ASN A 51 -6.71 -3.84 6.80
CA ASN A 51 -6.21 -3.09 5.64
C ASN A 51 -4.79 -3.52 5.24
N TYR A 52 -4.46 -4.81 5.37
CA TYR A 52 -3.14 -5.36 5.06
C TYR A 52 -2.01 -4.67 5.84
N LYS A 53 -2.29 -4.20 7.05
CA LYS A 53 -1.27 -3.59 7.91
C LYS A 53 -0.27 -4.65 8.34
N THR A 54 0.98 -4.22 8.45
CA THR A 54 2.08 -5.06 8.95
C THR A 54 2.43 -4.61 10.37
N PRO A 55 3.22 -5.37 11.14
CA PRO A 55 3.69 -4.94 12.46
C PRO A 55 4.41 -3.58 12.40
N LEU A 56 5.15 -3.31 11.32
CA LEU A 56 5.85 -2.04 11.10
C LEU A 56 4.89 -0.85 10.94
N HIS A 57 3.75 -1.04 10.27
CA HIS A 57 2.71 -0.01 10.14
C HIS A 57 2.14 0.39 11.51
N TRP A 58 1.90 -0.60 12.37
CA TRP A 58 1.42 -0.37 13.74
C TRP A 58 2.43 0.37 14.61
N ALA A 59 3.68 -0.10 14.61
CA ALA A 59 4.77 0.55 15.36
C ALA A 59 4.97 2.01 14.91
N ALA A 60 4.88 2.26 13.59
CA ALA A 60 5.04 3.60 13.04
C ALA A 60 3.89 4.55 13.42
N THR A 61 2.64 4.07 13.36
CA THR A 61 1.45 4.83 13.80
C THR A 61 1.56 5.24 15.28
N LYS A 62 2.01 4.30 16.13
CA LYS A 62 2.11 4.49 17.57
C LYS A 62 3.35 5.26 17.99
N GLY A 63 4.32 5.46 17.10
CA GLY A 63 5.54 6.21 17.38
C GLY A 63 6.62 5.39 18.08
N GLN A 64 6.55 4.05 17.99
CA GLN A 64 7.44 3.13 18.70
C GLN A 64 8.78 3.00 17.97
N THR A 65 9.67 3.99 18.15
CA THR A 65 10.97 4.05 17.46
C THR A 65 11.84 2.82 17.71
N GLU A 66 11.84 2.30 18.94
CA GLU A 66 12.63 1.12 19.29
C GLU A 66 12.16 -0.12 18.53
N THR A 67 10.85 -0.36 18.58
CA THR A 67 10.19 -1.45 17.86
C THR A 67 10.38 -1.36 16.35
N VAL A 68 10.26 -0.16 15.77
CA VAL A 68 10.52 0.08 14.34
C VAL A 68 11.93 -0.36 13.97
N ARG A 69 12.93 0.00 14.76
CA ARG A 69 14.32 -0.39 14.50
C ARG A 69 14.50 -1.90 14.52
N ILE A 70 14.02 -2.55 15.58
CA ILE A 70 14.14 -4.01 15.73
C ILE A 70 13.46 -4.73 14.57
N LEU A 71 12.26 -4.30 14.18
CA LEU A 71 11.54 -4.89 13.05
C LEU A 71 12.35 -4.79 11.75
N VAL A 72 12.87 -3.61 11.42
CA VAL A 72 13.66 -3.40 10.19
C VAL A 72 14.96 -4.20 10.22
N GLU A 73 15.67 -4.24 11.37
CA GLU A 73 16.89 -5.04 11.55
C GLU A 73 16.64 -6.55 11.35
N HIS A 74 15.41 -7.02 11.60
CA HIS A 74 15.01 -8.42 11.42
C HIS A 74 14.27 -8.66 10.08
N GLY A 75 14.41 -7.76 9.11
CA GLY A 75 13.91 -7.96 7.74
C GLY A 75 12.49 -7.45 7.49
N ALA A 76 11.95 -6.57 8.34
CA ALA A 76 10.72 -5.87 8.02
C ALA A 76 10.94 -4.87 6.87
N ARG A 77 10.18 -5.04 5.79
CA ARG A 77 10.20 -4.21 4.59
C ARG A 77 9.34 -2.96 4.82
N ALA A 78 9.97 -1.80 4.85
CA ALA A 78 9.29 -0.50 4.99
C ALA A 78 8.58 -0.05 3.70
N CYS A 79 8.88 -0.69 2.57
CA CYS A 79 8.25 -0.43 1.27
C CYS A 79 6.84 -1.05 1.14
N LEU A 80 6.47 -1.98 2.03
CA LEU A 80 5.17 -2.65 1.99
C LEU A 80 4.02 -1.67 2.16
N ARG A 81 2.95 -1.93 1.42
CA ARG A 81 1.79 -1.07 1.33
C ARG A 81 0.53 -1.76 1.85
N THR A 82 -0.33 -0.96 2.47
CA THR A 82 -1.73 -1.33 2.76
C THR A 82 -2.56 -1.37 1.48
N ASP A 83 -3.83 -1.78 1.56
CA ASP A 83 -4.74 -1.70 0.40
C ASP A 83 -4.82 -0.26 -0.12
N SER A 84 -4.94 0.72 0.77
CA SER A 84 -4.92 2.15 0.42
C SER A 84 -3.60 2.67 -0.18
N GLY A 85 -2.55 1.85 -0.24
CA GLY A 85 -1.23 2.23 -0.73
C GLY A 85 -0.35 2.92 0.32
N TRP A 86 -0.76 2.90 1.59
CA TRP A 86 -0.02 3.58 2.66
C TRP A 86 1.14 2.72 3.12
N THR A 87 2.29 3.37 3.31
CA THR A 87 3.50 2.80 3.91
C THR A 87 3.61 3.18 5.38
N ALA A 88 4.57 2.61 6.11
CA ALA A 88 4.88 3.00 7.49
C ALA A 88 5.13 4.52 7.65
N ALA A 89 5.72 5.16 6.63
CA ALA A 89 5.94 6.61 6.63
C ALA A 89 4.64 7.42 6.57
N HIS A 90 3.61 6.95 5.85
CA HIS A 90 2.30 7.62 5.80
C HIS A 90 1.65 7.65 7.18
N PHE A 91 1.63 6.51 7.88
CA PHE A 91 1.07 6.44 9.23
C PHE A 91 1.88 7.25 10.26
N ALA A 92 3.21 7.26 10.15
CA ALA A 92 4.04 8.10 11.00
C ALA A 92 3.80 9.60 10.72
N ALA A 93 3.57 9.98 9.46
CA ALA A 93 3.25 11.35 9.06
C ALA A 93 1.86 11.79 9.57
N GLU A 94 0.83 10.94 9.42
CA GLU A 94 -0.51 11.17 9.98
C GLU A 94 -0.47 11.38 11.50
N ALA A 95 0.26 10.52 12.21
CA ALA A 95 0.34 10.55 13.66
C ALA A 95 1.39 11.54 14.22
N GLY A 96 2.07 12.32 13.36
CA GLY A 96 3.05 13.33 13.78
C GLY A 96 4.32 12.74 14.42
N ARG A 97 4.70 11.50 14.08
CA ARG A 97 5.80 10.76 14.70
C ARG A 97 7.15 11.07 14.05
N LEU A 98 7.66 12.29 14.29
CA LEU A 98 8.94 12.74 13.72
C LEU A 98 10.12 11.78 14.02
N GLY A 99 10.18 11.23 15.24
CA GLY A 99 11.23 10.28 15.62
C GLY A 99 11.25 9.02 14.76
N VAL A 100 10.08 8.49 14.41
CA VAL A 100 9.95 7.33 13.51
C VAL A 100 10.35 7.71 12.09
N LEU A 101 9.93 8.87 11.58
CA LEU A 101 10.30 9.33 10.24
C LEU A 101 11.82 9.49 10.09
N ARG A 102 12.46 10.08 11.10
CA ARG A 102 13.93 10.19 11.17
C ARG A 102 14.61 8.84 11.17
N LEU A 103 14.09 7.90 11.95
CA LEU A 103 14.63 6.55 12.01
C LEU A 103 14.48 5.81 10.67
N LEU A 104 13.29 5.82 10.07
CA LEU A 104 13.06 5.21 8.76
C LEU A 104 14.02 5.77 7.71
N HIS A 105 14.19 7.10 7.67
CA HIS A 105 15.14 7.75 6.77
C HIS A 105 16.60 7.33 7.02
N SER A 106 17.01 7.25 8.29
CA SER A 106 18.35 6.80 8.67
C SER A 106 18.63 5.34 8.31
N LEU A 107 17.58 4.52 8.23
CA LEU A 107 17.64 3.12 7.80
C LEU A 107 17.49 2.97 6.27
N HIS A 108 17.61 4.06 5.51
CA HIS A 108 17.45 4.10 4.04
C HIS A 108 16.10 3.55 3.55
N CYS A 109 15.06 3.59 4.40
CA CYS A 109 13.71 3.16 4.03
C CYS A 109 13.04 4.22 3.13
N PRO A 110 12.16 3.82 2.21
CA PRO A 110 11.47 4.77 1.34
C PRO A 110 10.39 5.56 2.11
N VAL A 111 10.58 6.88 2.22
CA VAL A 111 9.65 7.82 2.89
C VAL A 111 8.90 8.74 1.92
N ASP A 112 9.01 8.49 0.61
CA ASP A 112 8.54 9.35 -0.48
C ASP A 112 7.54 8.67 -1.44
N LYS A 113 7.04 7.49 -1.07
CA LYS A 113 6.13 6.72 -1.91
C LYS A 113 4.73 7.35 -1.93
N GLU A 114 4.05 7.23 -3.06
CA GLU A 114 2.69 7.76 -3.25
C GLU A 114 1.65 6.68 -2.94
N ASP A 115 0.55 7.07 -2.31
CA ASP A 115 -0.60 6.21 -2.06
C ASP A 115 -1.54 6.07 -3.29
N ARG A 116 -2.72 5.46 -3.12
CA ARG A 116 -3.72 5.33 -4.20
C ARG A 116 -4.25 6.68 -4.72
N CYS A 117 -4.20 7.74 -3.92
CA CYS A 117 -4.63 9.08 -4.29
C CYS A 117 -3.51 9.91 -4.93
N GLY A 118 -2.28 9.38 -4.98
CA GLY A 118 -1.09 10.12 -5.41
C GLY A 118 -0.52 11.02 -4.30
N ASP A 119 -1.00 10.88 -3.07
CA ASP A 119 -0.52 11.65 -1.94
C ASP A 119 0.73 10.98 -1.35
N ARG A 120 1.76 11.79 -1.07
CA ARG A 120 2.98 11.36 -0.36
C ARG A 120 2.86 11.61 1.14
N PRO A 121 3.68 10.98 2.00
CA PRO A 121 3.66 11.21 3.44
C PRO A 121 3.76 12.68 3.84
N VAL A 122 4.50 13.49 3.08
CA VAL A 122 4.61 14.94 3.32
C VAL A 122 3.25 15.64 3.24
N ARG A 123 2.40 15.27 2.28
CA ARG A 123 1.06 15.85 2.11
C ARG A 123 0.14 15.44 3.24
N ILE A 124 0.25 14.19 3.71
CA ILE A 124 -0.47 13.71 4.88
C ILE A 124 -0.06 14.54 6.11
N ALA A 125 1.24 14.72 6.37
CA ALA A 125 1.72 15.56 7.47
C ALA A 125 1.22 17.02 7.37
N GLN A 126 1.12 17.58 6.15
CA GLN A 126 0.56 18.92 5.93
C GLN A 126 -0.93 18.99 6.28
N VAL A 127 -1.73 18.03 5.82
CA VAL A 127 -3.18 17.97 6.09
C VAL A 127 -3.47 17.91 7.58
N TYR A 128 -2.67 17.15 8.32
CA TYR A 128 -2.81 17.00 9.78
C TYR A 128 -2.06 18.07 10.59
N GLY A 129 -1.35 19.01 9.94
CA GLY A 129 -0.72 20.16 10.60
C GLY A 129 0.60 19.87 11.32
N HIS A 130 1.28 18.77 11.02
CA HIS A 130 2.54 18.36 11.66
C HIS A 130 3.76 19.05 11.03
N ILE A 131 3.93 20.34 11.30
CA ILE A 131 4.92 21.22 10.63
C ILE A 131 6.35 20.67 10.68
N ASP A 132 6.79 20.12 11.82
CA ASP A 132 8.15 19.58 11.96
C ASP A 132 8.36 18.32 11.11
N CYS A 133 7.33 17.47 10.99
CA CYS A 133 7.33 16.33 10.08
C CYS A 133 7.40 16.80 8.62
N VAL A 134 6.66 17.84 8.25
CA VAL A 134 6.68 18.40 6.89
C VAL A 134 8.08 18.87 6.52
N ARG A 135 8.69 19.73 7.34
CA ARG A 135 10.06 20.25 7.11
C ARG A 135 11.08 19.13 6.96
N PHE A 136 10.95 18.07 7.75
CA PHE A 136 11.82 16.91 7.66
C PHE A 136 11.58 16.11 6.38
N LEU A 137 10.32 15.80 6.07
CA LEU A 137 9.94 14.99 4.91
C LEU A 137 10.26 15.66 3.58
N GLU A 138 10.12 16.99 3.47
CA GLU A 138 10.50 17.73 2.26
C GLU A 138 11.99 17.56 1.93
N LYS A 139 12.85 17.61 2.96
CA LYS A 139 14.28 17.35 2.80
C LYS A 139 14.55 15.87 2.50
N ALA A 140 13.94 14.97 3.27
CA ALA A 140 14.13 13.53 3.12
C ALA A 140 13.69 13.02 1.75
N GLU A 141 12.60 13.56 1.17
CA GLU A 141 12.11 13.20 -0.17
C GLU A 141 13.17 13.46 -1.25
N LEU A 142 13.81 14.63 -1.22
CA LEU A 142 14.87 14.98 -2.17
C LEU A 142 16.06 14.01 -2.06
N GLU A 143 16.44 13.66 -0.83
CA GLU A 143 17.52 12.71 -0.55
C GLU A 143 17.17 11.28 -1.03
N CYS A 144 15.96 10.80 -0.75
CA CYS A 144 15.48 9.50 -1.24
C CYS A 144 15.47 9.43 -2.77
N ARG A 145 15.00 10.50 -3.44
CA ARG A 145 14.99 10.58 -4.91
C ARG A 145 16.40 10.53 -5.49
N ALA A 146 17.33 11.31 -4.92
CA ALA A 146 18.73 11.32 -5.35
C ALA A 146 19.38 9.94 -5.15
N TYR A 147 19.10 9.28 -4.01
CA TYR A 147 19.59 7.94 -3.72
C TYR A 147 19.08 6.90 -4.74
N ARG A 148 17.78 6.92 -5.07
CA ARG A 148 17.20 6.03 -6.09
C ARG A 148 17.85 6.22 -7.46
N GLN A 149 18.03 7.48 -7.88
CA GLN A 149 18.68 7.77 -9.16
C GLN A 149 20.14 7.32 -9.19
N MET A 150 20.87 7.50 -8.09
CA MET A 150 22.23 7.00 -7.96
C MET A 150 22.30 5.47 -8.03
N ALA A 151 21.39 4.75 -7.37
CA ALA A 151 21.38 3.30 -7.38
C ALA A 151 21.12 2.75 -8.79
N VAL A 152 20.19 3.37 -9.54
CA VAL A 152 19.94 3.04 -10.96
C VAL A 152 21.19 3.24 -11.80
N LEU A 153 21.89 4.37 -11.64
CA LEU A 153 23.13 4.65 -12.38
C LEU A 153 24.24 3.64 -12.08
N LYS A 154 24.32 3.16 -10.84
CA LYS A 154 25.32 2.17 -10.41
C LYS A 154 24.87 0.72 -10.61
N GLY A 155 23.63 0.48 -11.02
CA GLY A 155 23.05 -0.86 -11.16
C GLY A 155 22.83 -1.60 -9.84
N PHE A 156 22.67 -0.89 -8.71
CA PHE A 156 22.37 -1.52 -7.43
C PHE A 156 20.86 -1.80 -7.31
N PRO A 157 20.46 -3.04 -6.97
CA PRO A 157 19.07 -3.35 -6.68
C PRO A 157 18.63 -2.66 -5.38
N LEU A 158 17.45 -2.04 -5.40
CA LEU A 158 16.82 -1.39 -4.26
C LEU A 158 15.57 -2.18 -3.86
N ASP A 159 15.43 -2.47 -2.57
CA ASP A 159 14.19 -3.01 -2.01
C ASP A 159 13.23 -1.87 -1.63
N ASP A 160 12.73 -1.15 -2.64
CA ASP A 160 11.90 0.05 -2.45
C ASP A 160 10.48 -0.08 -3.02
N THR A 161 10.11 -1.24 -3.58
CA THR A 161 8.80 -1.51 -4.20
C THR A 161 8.09 -2.68 -3.53
N ASP A 162 6.78 -2.53 -3.28
CA ASP A 162 5.89 -3.66 -2.95
C ASP A 162 5.40 -4.29 -4.26
N GLU A 163 6.03 -5.38 -4.69
CA GLU A 163 5.76 -6.02 -5.99
C GLU A 163 4.30 -6.50 -6.09
N GLU A 164 3.76 -7.03 -5.00
CA GLU A 164 2.40 -7.54 -4.91
C GLU A 164 1.39 -6.42 -5.13
N TRP A 165 1.63 -5.26 -4.51
CA TRP A 165 0.74 -4.11 -4.62
C TRP A 165 0.73 -3.51 -6.05
N GLU A 166 1.90 -3.42 -6.70
CA GLU A 166 2.01 -2.90 -8.07
C GLU A 166 1.37 -3.85 -9.10
N GLU A 167 1.37 -5.16 -8.85
CA GLU A 167 0.62 -6.12 -9.68
C GLU A 167 -0.89 -5.95 -9.53
N GLN A 168 -1.39 -5.86 -8.29
CA GLN A 168 -2.81 -5.64 -8.01
C GLN A 168 -3.32 -4.34 -8.64
N LYS A 169 -2.56 -3.25 -8.52
CA LYS A 169 -2.88 -1.97 -9.15
C LYS A 169 -3.01 -2.10 -10.68
N ARG A 170 -2.06 -2.79 -11.34
CA ARG A 170 -2.12 -3.03 -12.80
C ARG A 170 -3.35 -3.85 -13.18
N GLU A 171 -3.68 -4.89 -12.43
CA GLU A 171 -4.88 -5.69 -12.69
C GLU A 171 -6.17 -4.88 -12.56
N GLU A 172 -6.27 -4.03 -11.53
CA GLU A 172 -7.43 -3.16 -11.34
C GLU A 172 -7.58 -2.15 -12.48
N GLU A 173 -6.49 -1.54 -12.92
CA GLU A 173 -6.47 -0.63 -14.08
C GLU A 173 -6.90 -1.35 -15.37
N LEU A 174 -6.43 -2.58 -15.58
CA LEU A 174 -6.85 -3.43 -16.69
C LEU A 174 -8.36 -3.76 -16.62
N LYS A 175 -8.88 -4.09 -15.43
CA LYS A 175 -10.32 -4.35 -15.22
C LYS A 175 -11.15 -3.09 -15.50
N ARG A 176 -10.68 -1.90 -15.06
CA ARG A 176 -11.35 -0.61 -15.32
C ARG A 176 -11.40 -0.29 -16.81
N THR A 177 -10.28 -0.42 -17.51
CA THR A 177 -10.21 -0.17 -18.96
C THR A 177 -11.05 -1.18 -19.75
N ALA A 178 -11.05 -2.45 -19.36
CA ALA A 178 -11.91 -3.47 -19.97
C ALA A 178 -13.41 -3.16 -19.78
N ASN A 179 -13.81 -2.73 -18.59
CA ASN A 179 -15.19 -2.33 -18.29
C ASN A 179 -15.61 -1.07 -19.08
N GLN A 180 -14.72 -0.08 -19.21
CA GLN A 180 -14.94 1.10 -20.04
C GLN A 180 -15.14 0.71 -21.51
N HIS A 181 -14.26 -0.12 -22.08
CA HIS A 181 -14.40 -0.61 -23.46
C HIS A 181 -15.70 -1.40 -23.67
N ARG A 182 -16.11 -2.23 -22.70
CA ARG A 182 -17.39 -2.94 -22.75
C ARG A 182 -18.59 -1.97 -22.71
N GLY A 183 -18.51 -0.91 -21.90
CA GLY A 183 -19.50 0.16 -21.86
C GLY A 183 -19.61 0.93 -23.18
N LEU A 184 -18.47 1.33 -23.77
CA LEU A 184 -18.40 1.98 -25.08
C LEU A 184 -18.98 1.10 -26.19
N LYS A 185 -18.64 -0.19 -26.24
CA LYS A 185 -19.21 -1.13 -27.23
C LYS A 185 -20.74 -1.23 -27.11
N LYS A 186 -21.28 -1.27 -25.89
CA LYS A 186 -22.75 -1.26 -25.67
C LYS A 186 -23.41 0.05 -26.15
N LEU A 187 -22.79 1.20 -25.91
CA LEU A 187 -23.28 2.51 -26.35
C LEU A 187 -23.30 2.63 -27.88
N ILE A 188 -22.22 2.21 -28.56
CA ILE A 188 -22.14 2.20 -30.02
C ILE A 188 -23.22 1.30 -30.61
N ASN A 189 -23.38 0.09 -30.08
CA ASN A 189 -24.41 -0.84 -30.56
C ASN A 189 -25.83 -0.27 -30.38
N LYS A 190 -26.10 0.44 -29.27
CA LYS A 190 -27.38 1.10 -29.03
C LYS A 190 -27.65 2.27 -30.00
N LYS A 191 -26.63 3.05 -30.37
CA LYS A 191 -26.76 4.11 -31.38
C LYS A 191 -27.05 3.55 -32.77
N HIS A 192 -26.34 2.50 -33.16
CA HIS A 192 -26.55 1.85 -34.47
C HIS A 192 -27.95 1.23 -34.61
N ILE A 193 -28.49 0.67 -33.52
CA ILE A 193 -29.89 0.18 -33.49
C ILE A 193 -30.89 1.35 -33.57
N GLY A 194 -30.61 2.49 -32.92
CA GLY A 194 -31.46 3.68 -32.98
C GLY A 194 -31.49 4.36 -34.36
N GLU A 195 -30.34 4.45 -35.03
CA GLU A 195 -30.22 5.03 -36.39
C GLU A 195 -30.94 4.16 -37.43
N ASN A 196 -30.76 2.83 -37.37
CA ASN A 196 -31.48 1.89 -38.23
C ASN A 196 -33.01 1.92 -37.99
N ALA A 197 -33.45 2.16 -36.75
CA ALA A 197 -34.87 2.31 -36.44
C ALA A 197 -35.45 3.61 -37.02
N THR A 198 -34.70 4.71 -37.01
CA THR A 198 -35.13 5.97 -37.64
C THR A 198 -35.13 5.92 -39.17
N GLU A 199 -34.15 5.23 -39.78
CA GLU A 199 -34.11 5.02 -41.24
C GLU A 199 -35.27 4.15 -41.73
N THR A 200 -35.61 3.08 -41.01
CA THR A 200 -36.74 2.20 -41.38
C THR A 200 -38.08 2.91 -41.25
N VAL A 201 -38.27 3.76 -40.24
CA VAL A 201 -39.48 4.58 -40.12
C VAL A 201 -39.56 5.60 -41.26
N ASN A 202 -38.47 6.30 -41.61
CA ASN A 202 -38.46 7.25 -42.73
C ASN A 202 -38.74 6.57 -44.09
N ILE A 203 -38.23 5.36 -44.33
CA ILE A 203 -38.51 4.59 -45.56
C ILE A 203 -39.98 4.12 -45.61
N MET A 204 -40.60 3.78 -44.47
CA MET A 204 -42.01 3.42 -44.43
C MET A 204 -42.92 4.62 -44.79
N TYR A 205 -42.61 5.82 -44.29
CA TYR A 205 -43.39 7.02 -44.58
C TYR A 205 -43.24 7.51 -46.03
N SER A 206 -42.09 7.28 -46.69
CA SER A 206 -41.87 7.71 -48.08
C SER A 206 -42.54 6.82 -49.15
N LYS A 207 -43.06 5.65 -48.79
CA LYS A 207 -43.73 4.72 -49.72
C LYS A 207 -45.27 4.78 -49.66
N GLN A 208 -45.83 5.64 -48.81
CA GLN A 208 -47.29 5.86 -48.67
C GLN A 208 -47.79 7.15 -49.34
N MET A 209 -46.93 7.84 -50.09
CA MET A 209 -47.27 8.91 -51.04
C MET A 209 -47.17 8.38 -52.46
#